data_AF-A0A6M4YDN5-F1
#
_entry.id   AF-A0A6M4YDN5-F1
#
_cell.length_a   1.000
_cell.length_b   1.000
_cell.length_c   1.000
_cell.angle_alpha   90.00
_cell.angle_beta   90.00
_cell.angle_gamma   90.00
#
_symmetry.space_group_name_H-M   'P 1'
#
loop_
_entity.id
_entity.type
_entity.pdbx_description
1 polymer ?
#
loop_
_entity_poly.entity_id
_entity_poly.type
_entity_poly.pdbx_seq_one_letter_code
_entity_poly.pdbx_strand_id
1 'polypeptide(L)'
;MNQQHQAASQAAGQGLLERLFALKGHGTTARTEVIAGITTFLTMVYIVFVNPQILSAAGMDTQAVFVTTCLIAGIGSILMGLLANLPIALAPAMGLNAFFAFVVVAGMGYSWQIGMGTIFWGAMGLLILTLLRVRYWLIANIPLTLRVGITAGIGLLIALLGLHNAGIVVASPATMVTVGDLTSLPCLLGLLGFFLICIFSARGVHSAVLIAIVVTTTLGWLFGDVTFKGFVSMPPSIEPVFGQLDLMGSLDISLAGIIFSFMLVNLFDSSGTLIGVTNRAKLADDKGHFPRMKQALLVDSVSSVGGAFMGTSSVTAFIESSSGVAVGGRTGLTAIVVGLLFLLAIFFSPVAAMVPAYAAAGALIYVGVLMCSELTRVKWEDLTEAVPAFMTAVMMPFSFSITEGIAIGFISYCVMKAGTGRWREINPCVLVVALLFVLKFVWVDSH
;
A
#
# COMPACT_ATOMS: atom_id res chain seq x y z
N MET A 1 -17.67 -34.06 38.75
CA MET A 1 -17.89 -34.78 37.47
C MET A 1 -18.90 -34.13 36.51
N ASN A 2 -19.90 -33.34 36.98
CA ASN A 2 -20.89 -32.71 36.08
C ASN A 2 -20.44 -31.43 35.35
N GLN A 3 -19.47 -30.66 35.87
CA GLN A 3 -18.99 -29.43 35.20
C GLN A 3 -18.05 -29.71 34.01
N GLN A 4 -17.25 -30.78 34.06
CA GLN A 4 -16.40 -31.20 32.93
C GLN A 4 -17.23 -31.79 31.77
N HIS A 5 -18.35 -32.46 32.06
CA HIS A 5 -19.28 -32.93 31.03
C HIS A 5 -20.08 -31.78 30.38
N GLN A 6 -20.40 -30.71 31.11
CA GLN A 6 -21.05 -29.52 30.54
C GLN A 6 -20.10 -28.68 29.67
N ALA A 7 -18.82 -28.56 30.04
CA ALA A 7 -17.81 -27.89 29.21
C ALA A 7 -17.49 -28.69 27.93
N ALA A 8 -17.42 -30.03 28.00
CA ALA A 8 -17.24 -30.89 26.83
C ALA A 8 -18.47 -30.90 25.91
N SER A 9 -19.68 -30.82 26.48
CA SER A 9 -20.94 -30.73 25.73
C SER A 9 -21.12 -29.38 25.01
N GLN A 10 -20.68 -28.26 25.62
CA GLN A 10 -20.68 -26.95 24.95
C GLN A 10 -19.63 -26.85 23.83
N ALA A 11 -18.51 -27.56 23.93
CA ALA A 11 -17.49 -27.61 22.87
C ALA A 11 -17.93 -28.45 21.66
N ALA A 12 -18.80 -29.45 21.84
CA ALA A 12 -19.25 -30.37 20.79
C ALA A 12 -20.29 -29.76 19.82
N GLY A 13 -21.00 -28.70 20.23
CA GLY A 13 -21.99 -28.00 19.40
C GLY A 13 -21.52 -26.68 18.77
N GLN A 14 -20.26 -26.29 18.96
CA GLN A 14 -19.71 -25.07 18.38
C GLN A 14 -19.31 -25.33 16.92
N GLY A 15 -20.00 -24.70 15.97
CA GLY A 15 -19.71 -24.80 14.54
C GLY A 15 -18.25 -24.45 14.22
N LEU A 16 -17.75 -24.96 13.09
CA LEU A 16 -16.36 -24.80 12.62
C LEU A 16 -15.87 -23.33 12.67
N LEU A 17 -16.74 -22.39 12.32
CA LEU A 17 -16.45 -20.95 12.35
C LEU A 17 -16.21 -20.40 13.77
N GLU A 18 -16.96 -20.90 14.76
CA GLU A 18 -16.77 -20.49 16.16
C GLU A 18 -15.44 -21.01 16.71
N ARG A 19 -15.06 -22.25 16.35
CA ARG A 19 -13.77 -22.84 16.76
C ARG A 19 -12.56 -22.16 16.12
N LEU A 20 -12.67 -21.75 14.85
CA LEU A 20 -11.56 -21.15 14.11
C LEU A 20 -11.39 -19.65 14.42
N PHE A 21 -12.49 -18.90 14.48
CA PHE A 21 -12.45 -17.43 14.56
C PHE A 21 -12.90 -16.87 15.91
N ALA A 22 -13.51 -17.69 16.78
CA ALA A 22 -14.07 -17.28 18.06
C ALA A 22 -15.00 -16.06 17.92
N LEU A 23 -15.99 -16.17 17.02
CA LEU A 23 -16.86 -15.05 16.63
C LEU A 23 -17.58 -14.43 17.84
N LYS A 24 -18.13 -15.26 18.75
CA LYS A 24 -18.76 -14.76 19.98
C LYS A 24 -17.76 -14.08 20.90
N GLY A 25 -16.54 -14.61 20.99
CA GLY A 25 -15.45 -14.04 21.78
C GLY A 25 -15.03 -12.64 21.31
N HIS A 26 -15.20 -12.34 20.02
CA HIS A 26 -14.92 -11.03 19.43
C HIS A 26 -16.16 -10.14 19.30
N GLY A 27 -17.32 -10.55 19.82
CA GLY A 27 -18.56 -9.79 19.77
C GLY A 27 -19.12 -9.59 18.36
N THR A 28 -18.86 -10.53 17.44
CA THR A 28 -19.27 -10.45 16.02
C THR A 28 -20.13 -11.65 15.60
N THR A 29 -20.71 -11.58 14.40
CA THR A 29 -21.47 -12.67 13.78
C THR A 29 -20.96 -12.95 12.37
N ALA A 30 -21.17 -14.17 11.86
CA ALA A 30 -20.77 -14.52 10.49
C ALA A 30 -21.38 -13.55 9.44
N ARG A 31 -22.61 -13.09 9.65
CA ARG A 31 -23.26 -12.09 8.79
C ARG A 31 -22.51 -10.76 8.83
N THR A 32 -22.13 -10.29 10.02
CA THR A 32 -21.36 -9.06 10.20
C THR A 32 -20.01 -9.15 9.51
N GLU A 33 -19.29 -10.26 9.68
CA GLU A 33 -17.98 -10.50 9.05
C GLU A 33 -18.07 -10.54 7.51
N VAL A 34 -19.12 -11.16 6.95
CA VAL A 34 -19.33 -11.17 5.48
C VAL A 34 -19.61 -9.76 4.96
N ILE A 35 -20.48 -9.00 5.64
CA ILE A 35 -20.75 -7.61 5.25
C ILE A 35 -19.49 -6.74 5.39
N ALA A 36 -18.72 -6.93 6.46
CA ALA A 36 -17.45 -6.26 6.65
C ALA A 36 -16.45 -6.61 5.54
N GLY A 37 -16.37 -7.88 5.14
CA GLY A 37 -15.51 -8.33 4.05
C GLY A 37 -15.91 -7.72 2.71
N ILE A 38 -17.20 -7.70 2.39
CA ILE A 38 -17.71 -7.03 1.17
C ILE A 38 -17.41 -5.52 1.21
N THR A 39 -17.58 -4.88 2.37
CA THR A 39 -17.31 -3.45 2.54
C THR A 39 -15.84 -3.14 2.31
N THR A 40 -14.94 -3.90 2.94
CA THR A 40 -13.48 -3.80 2.72
C THR A 40 -13.13 -4.03 1.25
N PHE A 41 -13.68 -5.07 0.62
CA PHE A 41 -13.45 -5.34 -0.80
C PHE A 41 -13.87 -4.15 -1.67
N LEU A 42 -15.07 -3.58 -1.46
CA LEU A 42 -15.55 -2.43 -2.22
C LEU A 42 -14.68 -1.18 -2.05
N THR A 43 -14.06 -0.99 -0.88
CA THR A 43 -13.10 0.10 -0.66
C THR A 43 -11.75 -0.16 -1.31
N MET A 44 -11.36 -1.42 -1.52
CA MET A 44 -10.03 -1.81 -2.02
C MET A 44 -9.99 -2.15 -3.50
N VAL A 45 -11.12 -2.54 -4.10
CA VAL A 45 -11.18 -3.13 -5.45
C VAL A 45 -10.62 -2.20 -6.53
N TYR A 46 -10.50 -0.90 -6.27
CA TYR A 46 -9.84 0.02 -7.18
C TYR A 46 -8.41 -0.44 -7.55
N ILE A 47 -7.70 -1.15 -6.67
CA ILE A 47 -6.35 -1.65 -6.94
C ILE A 47 -6.27 -2.54 -8.17
N VAL A 48 -7.37 -3.23 -8.47
CA VAL A 48 -7.52 -4.10 -9.63
C VAL A 48 -7.38 -3.31 -10.94
N PHE A 49 -7.67 -2.01 -10.93
CA PHE A 49 -7.50 -1.11 -12.07
C PHE A 49 -6.22 -0.29 -11.96
N VAL A 50 -5.94 0.24 -10.78
CA VAL A 50 -4.85 1.21 -10.59
C VAL A 50 -3.48 0.52 -10.63
N ASN A 51 -3.31 -0.65 -10.02
CA ASN A 51 -2.01 -1.32 -9.98
C ASN A 51 -1.53 -1.75 -11.38
N PRO A 52 -2.36 -2.41 -12.22
CA PRO A 52 -1.98 -2.72 -13.59
C PRO A 52 -1.58 -1.50 -14.40
N GLN A 53 -2.25 -0.36 -14.22
CA GLN A 53 -1.89 0.87 -14.92
C GLN A 53 -0.52 1.40 -14.47
N ILE A 54 -0.24 1.42 -13.16
CA ILE A 54 1.08 1.82 -12.65
C ILE A 54 2.18 0.91 -13.19
N LEU A 55 2.03 -0.41 -13.06
CA LEU A 55 3.07 -1.35 -13.48
C LEU A 55 3.20 -1.44 -15.00
N SER A 56 2.13 -1.18 -15.76
CA SER A 56 2.22 -1.08 -17.22
C SER A 56 3.04 0.12 -17.70
N ALA A 57 3.09 1.21 -16.93
CA ALA A 57 3.98 2.34 -17.21
C ALA A 57 5.47 1.94 -17.10
N ALA A 58 5.78 0.85 -16.37
CA ALA A 58 7.11 0.25 -16.32
C ALA A 58 7.39 -0.72 -17.49
N GLY A 59 6.43 -0.94 -18.38
CA GLY A 59 6.53 -1.88 -19.50
C GLY A 59 6.05 -3.30 -19.20
N MET A 60 5.34 -3.52 -18.10
CA MET A 60 4.77 -4.84 -17.75
C MET A 60 3.43 -5.08 -18.46
N ASP A 61 3.10 -6.34 -18.73
CA ASP A 61 1.81 -6.71 -19.32
C ASP A 61 0.64 -6.41 -18.36
N THR A 62 -0.25 -5.50 -18.76
CA THR A 62 -1.37 -5.04 -17.93
C THR A 62 -2.32 -6.17 -17.52
N GLN A 63 -2.60 -7.13 -18.40
CA GLN A 63 -3.54 -8.20 -18.11
C GLN A 63 -2.94 -9.22 -17.15
N ALA A 64 -1.67 -9.59 -17.35
CA ALA A 64 -0.95 -10.48 -16.46
C ALA A 64 -0.83 -9.84 -15.06
N VAL A 65 -0.49 -8.56 -14.97
CA VAL A 65 -0.43 -7.83 -13.69
C VAL A 65 -1.79 -7.76 -13.00
N PHE A 66 -2.89 -7.58 -13.74
CA PHE A 66 -4.24 -7.64 -13.18
C PHE A 66 -4.49 -8.98 -12.48
N VAL A 67 -4.17 -10.09 -13.13
CA VAL A 67 -4.38 -11.44 -12.58
C VAL A 67 -3.51 -11.66 -11.36
N THR A 68 -2.21 -11.32 -11.43
CA THR A 68 -1.29 -11.53 -10.31
C THR A 68 -1.62 -10.66 -9.10
N THR A 69 -2.09 -9.42 -9.34
CA THR A 69 -2.61 -8.51 -8.29
C THR A 69 -3.79 -9.14 -7.56
N CYS A 70 -4.78 -9.65 -8.29
CA CYS A 70 -5.95 -10.30 -7.68
C CYS A 70 -5.57 -11.60 -6.95
N LEU A 71 -4.68 -12.40 -7.55
CA LEU A 71 -4.27 -13.69 -7.00
C LEU A 71 -3.52 -13.52 -5.67
N ILE A 72 -2.55 -12.61 -5.61
CA ILE A 72 -1.78 -12.39 -4.38
C ILE A 72 -2.57 -11.63 -3.31
N ALA A 73 -3.46 -10.69 -3.69
CA ALA A 73 -4.37 -10.06 -2.75
C ALA A 73 -5.35 -11.09 -2.15
N GLY A 74 -5.82 -12.01 -2.99
CA GLY A 74 -6.64 -13.15 -2.62
C GLY A 74 -5.95 -14.07 -1.61
N ILE A 75 -4.79 -14.61 -2.00
CA ILE A 75 -4.01 -15.56 -1.19
C ILE A 75 -3.54 -14.90 0.10
N GLY A 76 -2.96 -13.70 0.03
CA GLY A 76 -2.49 -12.96 1.19
C GLY A 76 -3.61 -12.73 2.20
N SER A 77 -4.75 -12.19 1.75
CA SER A 77 -5.89 -11.91 2.64
C SER A 77 -6.46 -13.18 3.28
N ILE A 78 -6.53 -14.30 2.54
CA ILE A 78 -6.95 -15.59 3.09
C ILE A 78 -5.95 -16.08 4.15
N LEU A 79 -4.64 -16.00 3.88
CA LEU A 79 -3.61 -16.38 4.85
C LEU A 79 -3.66 -15.52 6.11
N MET A 80 -3.93 -14.22 5.99
CA MET A 80 -4.08 -13.31 7.13
C MET A 80 -5.29 -13.73 7.98
N GLY A 81 -6.39 -14.06 7.33
CA GLY A 81 -7.58 -14.54 8.01
C GLY A 81 -7.37 -15.89 8.72
N LEU A 82 -6.72 -16.85 8.08
CA LEU A 82 -6.52 -18.20 8.64
C LEU A 82 -5.45 -18.23 9.74
N LEU A 83 -4.32 -17.55 9.56
CA LEU A 83 -3.17 -17.66 10.45
C LEU A 83 -3.21 -16.61 11.56
N ALA A 84 -3.53 -15.35 11.23
CA ALA A 84 -3.54 -14.25 12.19
C ALA A 84 -4.93 -14.01 12.79
N ASN A 85 -6.01 -14.51 12.18
CA ASN A 85 -7.39 -14.23 12.60
C ASN A 85 -7.67 -12.73 12.76
N LEU A 86 -7.15 -11.90 11.85
CA LEU A 86 -7.35 -10.45 11.86
C LEU A 86 -8.23 -10.00 10.69
N PRO A 87 -9.10 -8.98 10.88
CA PRO A 87 -9.97 -8.43 9.84
C PRO A 87 -9.20 -7.49 8.90
N ILE A 88 -8.03 -7.92 8.44
CA ILE A 88 -7.10 -7.11 7.65
C ILE A 88 -6.88 -7.80 6.31
N ALA A 89 -7.21 -7.10 5.24
CA ALA A 89 -6.91 -7.54 3.90
C ALA A 89 -5.49 -7.11 3.50
N LEU A 90 -4.88 -7.92 2.65
CA LEU A 90 -3.55 -7.73 2.10
C LEU A 90 -3.67 -7.53 0.60
N ALA A 91 -2.95 -6.56 0.04
CA ALA A 91 -2.84 -6.35 -1.40
C ALA A 91 -1.51 -5.64 -1.75
N PRO A 92 -1.12 -5.54 -3.04
CA PRO A 92 0.12 -4.87 -3.44
C PRO A 92 0.17 -3.41 -2.98
N ALA A 93 1.27 -3.03 -2.33
CA ALA A 93 1.41 -1.70 -1.73
C ALA A 93 1.46 -0.59 -2.79
N MET A 94 0.46 0.29 -2.80
CA MET A 94 0.35 1.39 -3.78
C MET A 94 1.58 2.29 -3.79
N GLY A 95 2.16 2.59 -2.63
CA GLY A 95 3.40 3.35 -2.50
C GLY A 95 4.59 2.70 -3.18
N LEU A 96 4.79 1.40 -2.94
CA LEU A 96 5.90 0.64 -3.54
C LEU A 96 5.71 0.44 -5.05
N ASN A 97 4.46 0.26 -5.52
CA ASN A 97 4.16 0.18 -6.95
C ASN A 97 4.59 1.45 -7.68
N ALA A 98 4.22 2.62 -7.15
CA ALA A 98 4.60 3.91 -7.73
C ALA A 98 6.11 4.13 -7.67
N PHE A 99 6.75 3.81 -6.53
CA PHE A 99 8.21 3.90 -6.40
C PHE A 99 8.93 3.08 -7.47
N PHE A 100 8.49 1.84 -7.66
CA PHE A 100 9.03 0.95 -8.67
C PHE A 100 8.86 1.49 -10.10
N ALA A 101 7.62 1.77 -10.50
CA ALA A 101 7.35 2.08 -11.90
C ALA A 101 7.94 3.43 -12.33
N PHE A 102 7.83 4.44 -11.47
CA PHE A 102 8.16 5.80 -11.87
C PHE A 102 9.57 6.22 -11.45
N VAL A 103 10.08 5.73 -10.32
CA VAL A 103 11.43 6.12 -9.88
C VAL A 103 12.46 5.13 -10.41
N VAL A 104 12.32 3.84 -10.10
CA VAL A 104 13.34 2.84 -10.45
C VAL A 104 13.37 2.56 -11.95
N VAL A 105 12.20 2.35 -12.56
CA VAL A 105 12.13 2.02 -14.00
C VAL A 105 12.17 3.28 -14.85
N ALA A 106 11.20 4.19 -14.71
CA ALA A 106 11.13 5.37 -15.57
C ALA A 106 12.22 6.42 -15.26
N GLY A 107 12.47 6.71 -13.98
CA GLY A 107 13.40 7.76 -13.55
C GLY A 107 14.88 7.38 -13.68
N MET A 108 15.24 6.15 -13.28
CA MET A 108 16.63 5.67 -13.29
C MET A 108 16.98 4.82 -14.52
N GLY A 109 15.99 4.42 -15.33
CA GLY A 109 16.21 3.68 -16.57
C GLY A 109 16.52 2.19 -16.40
N TYR A 110 16.31 1.62 -15.21
CA TYR A 110 16.48 0.17 -15.01
C TYR A 110 15.35 -0.62 -15.67
N SER A 111 15.64 -1.85 -16.10
CA SER A 111 14.59 -2.76 -16.55
C SER A 111 13.65 -3.12 -15.39
N TRP A 112 12.38 -3.34 -15.71
CA TRP A 112 11.38 -3.72 -14.71
C TRP A 112 11.72 -5.05 -14.03
N GLN A 113 12.43 -5.95 -14.72
CA GLN A 113 12.91 -7.23 -14.17
C GLN A 113 13.94 -7.01 -13.05
N ILE A 114 14.91 -6.12 -13.26
CA ILE A 114 15.91 -5.74 -12.24
C ILE A 114 15.20 -5.04 -11.08
N GLY A 115 14.31 -4.08 -11.39
CA GLY A 115 13.54 -3.39 -10.36
C GLY A 115 12.70 -4.35 -9.50
N MET A 116 12.03 -5.34 -10.10
CA MET A 116 11.29 -6.37 -9.35
C MET A 116 12.21 -7.23 -8.49
N GLY A 117 13.44 -7.51 -8.96
CA GLY A 117 14.48 -8.15 -8.15
C GLY A 117 14.82 -7.33 -6.90
N THR A 118 14.93 -6.00 -7.01
CA THR A 118 15.20 -5.15 -5.83
C THR A 118 14.04 -5.17 -4.82
N ILE A 119 12.79 -5.22 -5.29
CA ILE A 119 11.60 -5.39 -4.44
C ILE A 119 11.64 -6.75 -3.75
N PHE A 120 11.98 -7.81 -4.49
CA PHE A 120 12.09 -9.17 -3.94
C PHE A 120 13.12 -9.22 -2.81
N TRP A 121 14.31 -8.67 -3.01
CA TRP A 121 15.34 -8.63 -1.96
C TRP A 121 14.94 -7.74 -0.78
N GLY A 122 14.25 -6.63 -1.02
CA GLY A 122 13.70 -5.79 0.04
C GLY A 122 12.66 -6.53 0.89
N ALA A 123 11.76 -7.27 0.24
CA ALA A 123 10.77 -8.12 0.89
C ALA A 123 11.42 -9.30 1.63
N MET A 124 12.46 -9.91 1.06
CA MET A 124 13.23 -10.98 1.69
C MET A 124 13.95 -10.48 2.94
N GLY A 125 14.55 -9.28 2.87
CA GLY A 125 15.14 -8.60 4.03
C GLY A 125 14.11 -8.39 5.14
N LEU A 126 12.91 -7.92 4.79
CA LEU A 126 11.82 -7.75 5.76
C LEU A 126 11.35 -9.09 6.37
N LEU A 127 11.29 -10.16 5.57
CA LEU A 127 11.00 -11.51 6.04
C LEU A 127 12.05 -11.98 7.05
N ILE A 128 13.34 -11.82 6.73
CA ILE A 128 14.45 -12.15 7.63
C ILE A 128 14.34 -11.37 8.94
N LEU A 129 14.10 -10.05 8.88
CA LEU A 129 13.90 -9.21 10.07
C LEU A 129 12.70 -9.65 10.92
N THR A 130 11.66 -10.16 10.26
CA THR A 130 10.47 -10.72 10.94
C THR A 130 10.81 -12.02 11.66
N LEU A 131 11.54 -12.92 11.01
CA LEU A 131 11.98 -14.20 11.58
C LEU A 131 12.94 -13.99 12.75
N LEU A 132 13.86 -13.04 12.63
CA LEU A 132 14.80 -12.64 13.69
C LEU A 132 14.14 -11.83 14.81
N ARG A 133 12.84 -11.52 14.71
CA ARG A 133 12.06 -10.71 15.68
C ARG A 133 12.60 -9.28 15.89
N VAL A 134 13.41 -8.78 14.97
CA VAL A 134 13.99 -7.42 14.99
C VAL A 134 12.99 -6.40 14.43
N ARG A 135 12.03 -6.84 13.60
CA ARG A 135 11.01 -5.97 12.98
C ARG A 135 10.27 -5.08 13.99
N TYR A 136 9.88 -5.63 15.14
CA TYR A 136 9.23 -4.85 16.20
C TYR A 136 10.15 -3.78 16.80
N TRP A 137 11.41 -4.16 17.07
CA TRP A 137 12.39 -3.23 17.63
C TRP A 137 12.57 -2.03 16.69
N LEU A 138 12.66 -2.24 15.37
CA LEU A 138 12.75 -1.12 14.42
C LEU A 138 11.52 -0.20 14.48
N ILE A 139 10.30 -0.76 14.49
CA ILE A 139 9.06 0.03 14.50
C ILE A 139 8.94 0.86 15.79
N ALA A 140 9.28 0.28 16.93
CA ALA A 140 9.19 0.94 18.23
C ALA A 140 10.19 2.09 18.41
N ASN A 141 11.31 2.06 17.66
CA ASN A 141 12.42 3.00 17.83
C ASN A 141 12.42 4.15 16.81
N ILE A 142 11.53 4.11 15.80
CA ILE A 142 11.49 5.14 14.75
C ILE A 142 10.40 6.18 15.08
N PRO A 143 10.77 7.48 15.16
CA PRO A 143 9.86 8.57 15.48
C PRO A 143 8.59 8.54 14.62
N LEU A 144 7.45 8.84 15.24
CA LEU A 144 6.16 8.95 14.54
C LEU A 144 6.24 9.92 13.37
N THR A 145 6.91 11.05 13.59
CA THR A 145 7.14 12.13 12.62
C THR A 145 7.75 11.65 11.31
N LEU A 146 8.80 10.82 11.37
CA LEU A 146 9.43 10.26 10.17
C LEU A 146 8.48 9.30 9.46
N ARG A 147 7.80 8.41 10.20
CA ARG A 147 6.82 7.47 9.61
C ARG A 147 5.69 8.18 8.88
N VAL A 148 5.15 9.22 9.50
CA VAL A 148 4.08 10.06 8.93
C VAL A 148 4.60 10.84 7.72
N GLY A 149 5.81 11.42 7.80
CA GLY A 149 6.44 12.13 6.68
C GLY A 149 6.66 11.23 5.46
N ILE A 150 7.09 9.98 5.67
CA ILE A 150 7.26 8.99 4.58
C ILE A 150 5.91 8.70 3.91
N THR A 151 4.89 8.40 4.72
CA THR A 151 3.53 8.12 4.22
C THR A 151 2.99 9.30 3.42
N ALA A 152 3.12 10.51 3.95
CA ALA A 152 2.64 11.72 3.29
C ALA A 152 3.41 12.02 1.99
N GLY A 153 4.73 11.85 1.97
CA GLY A 153 5.55 12.10 0.79
C GLY A 153 5.25 11.15 -0.36
N ILE A 154 5.06 9.87 -0.05
CA ILE A 154 4.59 8.88 -1.02
C ILE A 154 3.20 9.28 -1.56
N GLY A 155 2.30 9.70 -0.68
CA GLY A 155 0.98 10.20 -1.06
C GLY A 155 1.03 11.40 -2.01
N LEU A 156 1.89 12.38 -1.73
CA LEU A 156 2.10 13.56 -2.59
C LEU A 156 2.66 13.18 -3.96
N LEU A 157 3.62 12.26 -4.01
CA LEU A 157 4.18 11.75 -5.27
C LEU A 157 3.11 11.03 -6.10
N ILE A 158 2.30 10.17 -5.48
CA ILE A 158 1.17 9.48 -6.14
C ILE A 158 0.14 10.50 -6.65
N ALA A 159 -0.16 11.55 -5.87
CA ALA A 159 -1.08 12.60 -6.30
C ALA A 159 -0.54 13.36 -7.52
N LEU A 160 0.75 13.68 -7.54
CA LEU A 160 1.41 14.32 -8.68
C LEU A 160 1.29 13.45 -9.95
N LEU A 161 1.49 12.14 -9.82
CA LEU A 161 1.31 11.18 -10.91
C LEU A 161 -0.15 11.08 -11.37
N GLY A 162 -1.10 11.11 -10.44
CA GLY A 162 -2.53 11.16 -10.76
C GLY A 162 -2.88 12.42 -11.56
N LEU A 163 -2.39 13.58 -11.13
CA LEU A 163 -2.56 14.84 -11.85
C LEU A 163 -1.91 14.80 -13.24
N HIS A 164 -0.76 14.15 -13.37
CA HIS A 164 -0.09 13.94 -14.65
C HIS A 164 -0.89 13.01 -15.58
N ASN A 165 -1.41 11.89 -15.09
CA ASN A 165 -2.22 10.95 -15.87
C ASN A 165 -3.56 11.54 -16.33
N ALA A 166 -4.11 12.51 -15.60
CA ALA A 166 -5.27 13.28 -16.02
C ALA A 166 -4.90 14.40 -17.03
N GLY A 167 -3.62 14.65 -17.30
CA GLY A 167 -3.19 15.78 -18.14
C GLY A 167 -3.35 17.15 -17.48
N ILE A 168 -3.55 17.21 -16.16
CA ILE A 168 -3.67 18.45 -15.40
C ILE A 168 -2.29 19.08 -15.19
N VAL A 169 -1.30 18.25 -14.84
CA VAL A 169 0.10 18.66 -14.63
C VAL A 169 0.97 18.04 -15.72
N VAL A 170 1.71 18.87 -16.46
CA VAL A 170 2.61 18.43 -17.53
C VAL A 170 4.01 19.00 -17.33
N ALA A 171 5.02 18.30 -17.84
CA ALA A 171 6.42 18.74 -17.70
C ALA A 171 6.67 20.05 -18.47
N SER A 172 7.46 20.95 -17.87
CA SER A 172 7.86 22.23 -18.45
C SER A 172 9.36 22.45 -18.27
N PRO A 173 10.12 22.69 -19.35
CA PRO A 173 11.54 23.04 -19.22
C PRO A 173 11.80 24.32 -18.41
N ALA A 174 10.83 25.24 -18.34
CA ALA A 174 11.00 26.53 -17.67
C ALA A 174 10.70 26.50 -16.16
N THR A 175 9.81 25.61 -15.73
CA THR A 175 9.24 25.63 -14.35
C THR A 175 9.20 24.25 -13.70
N MET A 176 9.81 23.24 -14.32
CA MET A 176 9.67 21.80 -14.03
C MET A 176 8.27 21.26 -14.36
N VAL A 177 7.21 21.94 -13.92
CA VAL A 177 5.80 21.61 -14.18
C VAL A 177 5.01 22.81 -14.68
N THR A 178 4.00 22.58 -15.52
CA THR A 178 3.02 23.57 -15.96
C THR A 178 1.62 22.93 -16.00
N VAL A 179 0.58 23.76 -16.14
CA VAL A 179 -0.80 23.28 -16.30
C VAL A 179 -0.99 22.80 -17.74
N GLY A 180 -1.57 21.61 -17.89
CA GLY A 180 -1.91 21.04 -19.20
C GLY A 180 -3.19 21.64 -19.80
N ASP A 181 -3.70 21.03 -20.87
CA ASP A 181 -4.94 21.46 -21.50
C ASP A 181 -6.17 21.01 -20.69
N LEU A 182 -6.72 21.94 -19.91
CA LEU A 182 -7.89 21.71 -19.07
C LEU A 182 -9.19 21.45 -19.87
N THR A 183 -9.20 21.75 -21.17
CA THR A 183 -10.35 21.50 -22.04
C THR A 183 -10.34 20.10 -22.66
N SER A 184 -9.21 19.38 -22.52
CA SER A 184 -9.07 18.03 -23.04
C SER A 184 -10.00 17.04 -22.33
N LEU A 185 -10.51 16.07 -23.09
CA LEU A 185 -11.40 15.03 -22.56
C LEU A 185 -10.78 14.24 -21.38
N PRO A 186 -9.49 13.83 -21.42
CA PRO A 186 -8.84 13.16 -20.29
C PRO A 186 -8.82 14.03 -19.01
N CYS A 187 -8.59 15.33 -19.14
CA CYS A 187 -8.57 16.25 -18.01
C CYS A 187 -9.96 16.39 -17.38
N LEU A 188 -10.98 16.61 -18.21
CA LEU A 188 -12.36 16.74 -17.74
C LEU A 188 -12.86 15.47 -17.07
N LEU A 189 -12.62 14.30 -17.66
CA LEU A 189 -13.04 13.02 -17.09
C LEU A 189 -12.21 12.66 -15.84
N GLY A 190 -10.93 13.00 -15.81
CA GLY A 190 -10.08 12.83 -14.63
C GLY A 190 -10.52 13.69 -13.44
N LEU A 191 -10.81 14.97 -13.68
CA LEU A 191 -11.35 15.90 -12.68
C LEU A 191 -12.73 15.46 -12.19
N LEU A 192 -13.62 15.07 -13.11
CA LEU A 192 -14.93 14.52 -12.77
C LEU A 192 -14.77 13.30 -11.88
N GLY A 193 -13.88 12.36 -12.24
CA GLY A 193 -13.57 11.19 -11.43
C GLY A 193 -13.13 11.57 -10.03
N PHE A 194 -12.14 12.45 -9.90
CA PHE A 194 -11.65 12.92 -8.60
C PHE A 194 -12.77 13.54 -7.74
N PHE A 195 -13.56 14.47 -8.27
CA PHE A 195 -14.62 15.11 -7.52
C PHE A 195 -15.75 14.15 -7.14
N LEU A 196 -16.10 13.20 -8.01
CA LEU A 196 -17.06 12.13 -7.66
C LEU A 196 -16.55 11.31 -6.47
N ILE A 197 -15.27 10.95 -6.44
CA ILE A 197 -14.67 10.22 -5.31
C ILE A 197 -14.77 11.05 -4.04
N CYS A 198 -14.35 12.32 -4.08
CA CYS A 198 -14.41 13.20 -2.92
C CYS A 198 -15.83 13.38 -2.39
N ILE A 199 -16.82 13.62 -3.28
CA ILE A 199 -18.22 13.81 -2.89
C ILE A 199 -18.79 12.54 -2.28
N PHE A 200 -18.61 11.39 -2.92
CA PHE A 200 -19.15 10.12 -2.42
C PHE A 200 -18.47 9.69 -1.12
N SER A 201 -17.15 9.87 -1.02
CA SER A 201 -16.42 9.57 0.21
C SER A 201 -16.84 10.49 1.36
N ALA A 202 -17.00 11.79 1.12
CA ALA A 202 -17.51 12.74 2.11
C ALA A 202 -18.93 12.38 2.58
N ARG A 203 -19.72 11.71 1.75
CA ARG A 203 -21.05 11.19 2.09
C ARG A 203 -21.03 9.80 2.75
N GLY A 204 -19.84 9.23 3.01
CA GLY A 204 -19.68 7.91 3.64
C GLY A 204 -19.96 6.72 2.72
N VAL A 205 -19.88 6.91 1.39
CA VAL A 205 -20.05 5.83 0.41
C VAL A 205 -18.73 5.07 0.25
N HIS A 206 -18.69 3.84 0.78
CA HIS A 206 -17.50 2.97 0.74
C HIS A 206 -17.01 2.61 -0.67
N SER A 207 -17.91 2.56 -1.66
CA SER A 207 -17.58 2.26 -3.06
C SER A 207 -17.28 3.50 -3.92
N ALA A 208 -16.99 4.66 -3.31
CA ALA A 208 -16.78 5.94 -4.01
C ALA A 208 -15.79 5.84 -5.18
N VAL A 209 -14.64 5.19 -4.95
CA VAL A 209 -13.60 5.02 -5.98
C VAL A 209 -14.08 4.15 -7.13
N LEU A 210 -14.71 3.01 -6.83
CA LEU A 210 -15.26 2.11 -7.84
C LEU A 210 -16.34 2.79 -8.69
N ILE A 211 -17.28 3.51 -8.05
CA ILE A 211 -18.36 4.22 -8.75
C ILE A 211 -17.76 5.26 -9.69
N ALA A 212 -16.78 6.04 -9.24
CA ALA A 212 -16.14 7.05 -10.08
C ALA A 212 -15.45 6.43 -11.29
N ILE A 213 -14.70 5.33 -11.13
CA ILE A 213 -14.06 4.61 -12.24
C ILE A 213 -15.10 4.10 -13.24
N VAL A 214 -16.20 3.52 -12.77
CA VAL A 214 -17.27 3.03 -13.65
C VAL A 214 -17.93 4.17 -14.41
N VAL A 215 -18.23 5.29 -13.75
CA VAL A 215 -18.85 6.46 -14.38
C VAL A 215 -17.93 7.08 -15.43
N THR A 216 -16.66 7.32 -15.10
CA THR A 216 -15.70 7.93 -16.04
C THR A 216 -15.37 7.02 -17.22
N THR A 217 -15.24 5.71 -16.99
CA THR A 217 -15.04 4.72 -18.05
C THR A 217 -16.27 4.61 -18.95
N THR A 218 -17.48 4.65 -18.40
CA THR A 218 -18.73 4.63 -19.18
C THR A 218 -18.86 5.89 -20.04
N LEU A 219 -18.53 7.05 -19.51
CA LEU A 219 -18.49 8.29 -20.29
C LEU A 219 -17.44 8.22 -21.40
N GLY A 220 -16.24 7.72 -21.10
CA GLY A 220 -15.20 7.47 -22.12
C GLY A 220 -15.68 6.52 -23.23
N TRP A 221 -16.45 5.49 -22.89
CA TRP A 221 -17.08 4.59 -23.86
C TRP A 221 -18.13 5.31 -24.72
N LEU A 222 -18.99 6.14 -24.13
CA LEU A 222 -19.99 6.93 -24.86
C LEU A 222 -19.38 7.96 -25.81
N PHE A 223 -18.22 8.52 -25.46
CA PHE A 223 -17.46 9.43 -26.32
C PHE A 223 -16.60 8.70 -27.37
N GLY A 224 -16.60 7.37 -27.39
CA GLY A 224 -15.89 6.55 -28.36
C GLY A 224 -14.41 6.31 -28.06
N ASP A 225 -13.93 6.72 -26.89
CA ASP A 225 -12.53 6.61 -26.46
C ASP A 225 -12.22 5.23 -25.82
N VAL A 226 -13.23 4.57 -25.26
CA VAL A 226 -13.12 3.23 -24.69
C VAL A 226 -13.79 2.21 -25.61
N THR A 227 -13.17 1.05 -25.80
CA THR A 227 -13.75 -0.08 -26.55
C THR A 227 -14.28 -1.13 -25.59
N PHE A 228 -15.50 -1.62 -25.84
CA PHE A 228 -16.09 -2.68 -25.02
C PHE A 228 -15.40 -4.03 -25.30
N LYS A 229 -14.84 -4.65 -24.26
CA LYS A 229 -14.08 -5.90 -24.37
C LYS A 229 -14.79 -7.14 -23.80
N GLY A 230 -16.01 -6.98 -23.28
CA GLY A 230 -16.79 -8.04 -22.63
C GLY A 230 -16.93 -7.84 -21.11
N PHE A 231 -17.62 -8.76 -20.44
CA PHE A 231 -17.80 -8.74 -18.99
C PHE A 231 -17.00 -9.82 -18.26
N VAL A 232 -16.95 -11.03 -18.82
CA VAL A 232 -16.32 -12.20 -18.19
C VAL A 232 -15.45 -12.90 -19.22
N SER A 233 -14.25 -13.29 -18.83
CA SER A 233 -13.39 -14.16 -19.63
C SER A 233 -12.63 -15.14 -18.74
N MET A 234 -12.01 -16.14 -19.37
CA MET A 234 -11.01 -16.94 -18.67
C MET A 234 -9.85 -16.03 -18.23
N PRO A 235 -9.22 -16.30 -17.08
CA PRO A 235 -8.07 -15.55 -16.60
C PRO A 235 -6.97 -15.50 -17.68
N PRO A 236 -6.45 -14.29 -18.02
CA PRO A 236 -5.27 -14.15 -18.84
C PRO A 236 -4.05 -14.91 -18.27
N SER A 237 -3.10 -15.27 -19.14
CA SER A 237 -1.87 -15.92 -18.70
C SER A 237 -1.03 -14.98 -17.82
N ILE A 238 -0.45 -15.53 -16.75
CA ILE A 238 0.49 -14.82 -15.87
C ILE A 238 1.96 -15.02 -16.28
N GLU A 239 2.23 -15.86 -17.28
CA GLU A 239 3.56 -16.17 -17.80
C GLU A 239 4.43 -14.93 -18.14
N PRO A 240 3.88 -13.82 -18.67
CA PRO A 240 4.70 -12.65 -19.01
C PRO A 240 5.35 -11.94 -17.81
N VAL A 241 4.87 -12.17 -16.59
CA VAL A 241 5.36 -11.46 -15.38
C VAL A 241 5.80 -12.40 -14.27
N PHE A 242 5.23 -13.60 -14.19
CA PHE A 242 5.50 -14.55 -13.13
C PHE A 242 6.94 -15.08 -13.24
N GLY A 243 7.75 -14.88 -12.19
CA GLY A 243 9.12 -15.40 -12.13
C GLY A 243 10.12 -14.73 -13.07
N GLN A 244 9.75 -13.63 -13.74
CA GLN A 244 10.58 -12.93 -14.72
C GLN A 244 11.56 -11.91 -14.08
N LEU A 245 11.64 -11.88 -12.75
CA LEU A 245 12.53 -10.96 -12.03
C LEU A 245 14.00 -11.36 -12.14
N ASP A 246 14.88 -10.36 -12.23
CA ASP A 246 16.33 -10.58 -12.27
C ASP A 246 16.92 -10.48 -10.85
N LEU A 247 17.12 -11.64 -10.22
CA LEU A 247 17.69 -11.73 -8.88
C LEU A 247 19.18 -11.42 -8.81
N MET A 248 19.94 -11.74 -9.86
CA MET A 248 21.40 -11.56 -9.87
C MET A 248 21.75 -10.13 -10.24
N GLY A 249 21.10 -9.57 -11.27
CA GLY A 249 21.27 -8.17 -11.68
C GLY A 249 20.79 -7.18 -10.62
N SER A 250 19.84 -7.57 -9.77
CA SER A 250 19.38 -6.72 -8.67
C SER A 250 20.29 -6.67 -7.44
N LEU A 251 21.31 -7.54 -7.33
CA LEU A 251 22.28 -7.55 -6.22
C LEU A 251 23.49 -6.64 -6.46
N ASP A 252 23.42 -5.74 -7.43
CA ASP A 252 24.44 -4.72 -7.65
C ASP A 252 24.53 -3.77 -6.43
N ILE A 253 25.75 -3.37 -6.07
CA ILE A 253 26.02 -2.45 -4.96
C ILE A 253 25.31 -1.10 -5.18
N SER A 254 25.18 -0.66 -6.43
CA SER A 254 24.44 0.56 -6.79
C SER A 254 22.95 0.48 -6.45
N LEU A 255 22.37 -0.72 -6.44
CA LEU A 255 20.95 -0.96 -6.14
C LEU A 255 20.70 -1.21 -4.65
N ALA A 256 21.75 -1.35 -3.83
CA ALA A 256 21.62 -1.61 -2.39
C ALA A 256 20.78 -0.54 -1.68
N GLY A 257 20.94 0.74 -2.07
CA GLY A 257 20.14 1.83 -1.54
C GLY A 257 18.65 1.74 -1.89
N ILE A 258 18.33 1.22 -3.08
CA ILE A 258 16.94 1.00 -3.54
C ILE A 258 16.32 -0.18 -2.80
N ILE A 259 17.04 -1.30 -2.69
CA ILE A 259 16.62 -2.47 -1.90
C ILE A 259 16.31 -2.05 -0.45
N PHE A 260 17.22 -1.28 0.16
CA PHE A 260 17.04 -0.77 1.51
C PHE A 260 15.82 0.15 1.62
N SER A 261 15.61 1.01 0.62
CA SER A 261 14.45 1.91 0.58
C SER A 261 13.13 1.15 0.44
N PHE A 262 13.04 0.14 -0.43
CA PHE A 262 11.86 -0.73 -0.50
C PHE A 262 11.60 -1.45 0.81
N MET A 263 12.64 -2.00 1.43
CA MET A 263 12.52 -2.67 2.73
C MET A 263 11.98 -1.72 3.80
N LEU A 264 12.50 -0.50 3.87
CA LEU A 264 12.13 0.50 4.88
C LEU A 264 10.73 1.07 4.64
N VAL A 265 10.36 1.39 3.39
CA VAL A 265 9.00 1.82 3.04
C VAL A 265 8.00 0.71 3.38
N ASN A 266 8.25 -0.53 2.96
CA ASN A 266 7.38 -1.66 3.24
C ASN A 266 7.24 -1.93 4.74
N LEU A 267 8.36 -1.83 5.48
CA LEU A 267 8.37 -1.95 6.93
C LEU A 267 7.37 -0.98 7.57
N PHE A 268 7.35 0.29 7.14
CA PHE A 268 6.48 1.30 7.73
C PHE A 268 5.04 1.24 7.26
N ASP A 269 4.80 1.06 5.96
CA ASP A 269 3.44 0.97 5.41
C ASP A 269 2.69 -0.18 6.07
N SER A 270 3.30 -1.37 6.08
CA SER A 270 2.68 -2.55 6.65
C SER A 270 2.47 -2.41 8.15
N SER A 271 3.50 -2.00 8.89
CA SER A 271 3.41 -1.94 10.35
C SER A 271 2.47 -0.83 10.81
N GLY A 272 2.53 0.32 10.16
CA GLY A 272 1.65 1.46 10.42
C GLY A 272 0.19 1.09 10.15
N THR A 273 -0.08 0.38 9.05
CA THR A 273 -1.43 -0.04 8.71
C THR A 273 -1.96 -1.14 9.61
N LEU A 274 -1.16 -2.15 9.92
CA LEU A 274 -1.53 -3.19 10.88
C LEU A 274 -1.92 -2.58 12.23
N ILE A 275 -1.10 -1.67 12.77
CA ILE A 275 -1.39 -0.98 14.04
C ILE A 275 -2.62 -0.07 13.88
N GLY A 276 -2.73 0.69 12.78
CA GLY A 276 -3.83 1.62 12.54
C GLY A 276 -5.20 0.92 12.45
N VAL A 277 -5.28 -0.19 11.71
CA VAL A 277 -6.52 -0.95 11.55
C VAL A 277 -6.85 -1.71 12.84
N THR A 278 -5.87 -2.32 13.52
CA THR A 278 -6.13 -3.02 14.80
C THR A 278 -6.54 -2.07 15.92
N ASN A 279 -5.99 -0.86 15.97
CA ASN A 279 -6.45 0.20 16.87
C ASN A 279 -7.91 0.58 16.59
N ARG A 280 -8.29 0.80 15.32
CA ARG A 280 -9.68 1.06 14.93
C ARG A 280 -10.61 -0.11 15.26
N ALA A 281 -10.09 -1.33 15.22
CA ALA A 281 -10.82 -2.54 15.60
C ALA A 281 -10.93 -2.75 17.12
N LYS A 282 -10.28 -1.91 17.93
CA LYS A 282 -10.14 -2.07 19.39
C LYS A 282 -9.48 -3.41 19.76
N LEU A 283 -8.56 -3.87 18.92
CA LEU A 283 -7.79 -5.11 19.11
C LEU A 283 -6.36 -4.83 19.60
N ALA A 284 -5.84 -3.63 19.39
CA ALA A 284 -4.52 -3.23 19.85
C ALA A 284 -4.56 -2.51 21.21
N ASP A 285 -3.50 -2.67 21.99
CA ASP A 285 -3.30 -1.94 23.25
C ASP A 285 -2.64 -0.57 23.04
N ASP A 286 -2.49 0.22 24.11
CA ASP A 286 -1.89 1.57 24.08
C ASP A 286 -0.42 1.57 23.61
N LYS A 287 0.24 0.39 23.62
CA LYS A 287 1.61 0.21 23.16
C LYS A 287 1.67 -0.31 21.71
N GLY A 288 0.52 -0.48 21.05
CA GLY A 288 0.41 -0.98 19.69
C GLY A 288 0.57 -2.50 19.57
N HIS A 289 0.48 -3.25 20.66
CA HIS A 289 0.47 -4.71 20.64
C HIS A 289 -0.92 -5.23 20.33
N PHE A 290 -1.03 -6.20 19.43
CA PHE A 290 -2.30 -6.81 19.03
C PHE A 290 -2.20 -8.34 18.97
N PRO A 291 -3.33 -9.06 19.13
CA PRO A 291 -3.39 -10.51 19.06
C PRO A 291 -2.71 -11.07 17.82
N ARG A 292 -1.92 -12.13 17.99
CA ARG A 292 -1.26 -12.86 16.89
C ARG A 292 -0.41 -11.97 15.96
N MET A 293 0.18 -10.91 16.52
CA MET A 293 1.07 -10.00 15.78
C MET A 293 2.20 -10.72 15.03
N LYS A 294 2.82 -11.74 15.62
CA LYS A 294 3.91 -12.50 14.96
C LYS A 294 3.41 -13.18 13.67
N GLN A 295 2.22 -13.77 13.72
CA GLN A 295 1.59 -14.40 12.57
C GLN A 295 1.22 -13.37 11.51
N ALA A 296 0.66 -12.23 11.91
CA ALA A 296 0.31 -11.14 10.99
C ALA A 296 1.54 -10.61 10.23
N LEU A 297 2.63 -10.31 10.94
CA LEU A 297 3.88 -9.84 10.36
C LEU A 297 4.53 -10.91 9.45
N LEU A 298 4.41 -12.19 9.81
CA LEU A 298 4.92 -13.28 8.98
C LEU A 298 4.13 -13.41 7.68
N VAL A 299 2.79 -13.40 7.75
CA VAL A 299 1.92 -13.48 6.56
C VAL A 299 2.19 -12.30 5.64
N ASP A 300 2.30 -11.10 6.19
CA ASP A 300 2.64 -9.88 5.47
C ASP A 300 3.99 -10.03 4.72
N SER A 301 5.05 -10.42 5.41
CA SER A 301 6.37 -10.61 4.79
C SER A 301 6.39 -11.72 3.74
N VAL A 302 5.73 -12.86 4.00
CA VAL A 302 5.66 -13.97 3.03
C VAL A 302 4.84 -13.58 1.81
N SER A 303 3.73 -12.86 2.00
CA SER A 303 2.92 -12.33 0.89
C SER A 303 3.69 -11.29 0.10
N SER A 304 4.54 -10.49 0.76
CA SER A 304 5.44 -9.54 0.12
C SER A 304 6.45 -10.21 -0.82
N VAL A 305 7.13 -11.27 -0.34
CA VAL A 305 8.06 -12.06 -1.16
C VAL A 305 7.31 -12.75 -2.31
N GLY A 306 6.16 -13.36 -2.01
CA GLY A 306 5.32 -14.01 -3.00
C GLY A 306 4.81 -13.05 -4.07
N GLY A 307 4.39 -11.84 -3.69
CA GLY A 307 3.98 -10.79 -4.61
C GLY A 307 5.08 -10.38 -5.56
N ALA A 308 6.25 -10.03 -5.01
CA ALA A 308 7.45 -9.71 -5.79
C ALA A 308 7.79 -10.83 -6.80
N PHE A 309 7.74 -12.08 -6.35
CA PHE A 309 8.01 -13.24 -7.21
C PHE A 309 6.98 -13.43 -8.33
N MET A 310 5.70 -13.16 -8.03
CA MET A 310 4.59 -13.27 -8.97
C MET A 310 4.53 -12.12 -9.99
N GLY A 311 5.47 -11.17 -9.95
CA GLY A 311 5.45 -10.02 -10.86
C GLY A 311 4.45 -8.94 -10.44
N THR A 312 4.20 -8.80 -9.14
CA THR A 312 3.55 -7.63 -8.54
C THR A 312 4.49 -7.04 -7.48
N SER A 313 4.27 -5.83 -6.97
CA SER A 313 5.13 -5.31 -5.90
C SER A 313 4.97 -6.10 -4.59
N SER A 314 5.74 -5.71 -3.57
CA SER A 314 5.49 -6.14 -2.19
C SER A 314 4.03 -5.89 -1.78
N VAL A 315 3.46 -6.88 -1.11
CA VAL A 315 2.11 -6.90 -0.54
C VAL A 315 2.16 -6.37 0.89
N THR A 316 1.23 -5.49 1.21
CA THR A 316 1.13 -4.86 2.52
C THR A 316 -0.30 -4.96 3.06
N ALA A 317 -0.46 -4.70 4.35
CA ALA A 317 -1.77 -4.50 4.97
C ALA A 317 -2.43 -3.25 4.39
N PHE A 318 -3.71 -3.36 4.02
CA PHE A 318 -4.46 -2.26 3.40
C PHE A 318 -5.29 -1.49 4.43
N ILE A 319 -5.18 -0.16 4.40
CA ILE A 319 -5.80 0.74 5.37
C ILE A 319 -7.32 0.79 5.22
N GLU A 320 -7.80 0.48 4.02
CA GLU A 320 -9.19 0.32 3.63
C GLU A 320 -9.91 -0.76 4.45
N SER A 321 -9.17 -1.73 5.01
CA SER A 321 -9.70 -2.70 5.98
C SER A 321 -10.37 -2.02 7.18
N SER A 322 -10.00 -0.78 7.48
CA SER A 322 -10.66 0.02 8.50
C SER A 322 -12.15 0.28 8.23
N SER A 323 -12.59 0.26 6.97
CA SER A 323 -14.01 0.39 6.62
C SER A 323 -14.83 -0.83 7.02
N GLY A 324 -14.34 -2.04 6.73
CA GLY A 324 -14.96 -3.29 7.20
C GLY A 324 -14.96 -3.38 8.72
N VAL A 325 -13.87 -2.93 9.35
CA VAL A 325 -13.79 -2.82 10.81
C VAL A 325 -14.82 -1.82 11.35
N ALA A 326 -15.08 -0.70 10.67
CA ALA A 326 -16.06 0.29 11.10
C ALA A 326 -17.50 -0.27 11.10
N VAL A 327 -17.84 -1.17 10.18
CA VAL A 327 -19.14 -1.85 10.13
C VAL A 327 -19.24 -3.11 11.00
N GLY A 328 -18.18 -3.41 11.79
CA GLY A 328 -18.20 -4.44 12.82
C GLY A 328 -17.33 -5.68 12.55
N GLY A 329 -16.51 -5.69 11.51
CA GLY A 329 -15.54 -6.77 11.25
C GLY A 329 -14.48 -6.84 12.35
N ARG A 330 -14.27 -8.02 12.93
CA ARG A 330 -13.35 -8.24 14.06
C ARG A 330 -12.44 -9.44 13.90
N THR A 331 -12.70 -10.33 12.93
CA THR A 331 -11.99 -11.60 12.80
C THR A 331 -11.42 -11.83 11.40
N GLY A 332 -10.63 -12.88 11.27
CA GLY A 332 -10.08 -13.35 10.00
C GLY A 332 -11.12 -13.76 8.96
N LEU A 333 -12.38 -14.01 9.35
CA LEU A 333 -13.45 -14.29 8.40
C LEU A 333 -13.67 -13.11 7.44
N THR A 334 -13.57 -11.87 7.94
CA THR A 334 -13.59 -10.65 7.11
C THR A 334 -12.51 -10.69 6.03
N ALA A 335 -11.26 -11.02 6.38
CA ALA A 335 -10.14 -11.08 5.44
C ALA A 335 -10.29 -12.22 4.42
N ILE A 336 -10.82 -13.37 4.82
CA ILE A 336 -11.10 -14.50 3.91
C ILE A 336 -12.15 -14.11 2.88
N VAL A 337 -13.23 -13.44 3.29
CA VAL A 337 -14.27 -12.97 2.36
C VAL A 337 -13.68 -12.01 1.34
N VAL A 338 -12.84 -11.06 1.76
CA VAL A 338 -12.13 -10.17 0.84
C VAL A 338 -11.27 -10.96 -0.14
N GLY A 339 -10.49 -11.93 0.36
CA GLY A 339 -9.61 -12.72 -0.48
C GLY A 339 -10.37 -13.56 -1.52
N LEU A 340 -11.49 -14.17 -1.14
CA LEU A 340 -12.37 -14.89 -2.07
C LEU A 340 -12.95 -13.95 -3.15
N LEU A 341 -13.36 -12.73 -2.78
CA LEU A 341 -13.86 -11.74 -3.73
C LEU A 341 -12.77 -11.29 -4.73
N PHE A 342 -11.51 -11.15 -4.30
CA PHE A 342 -10.39 -10.89 -5.20
C PHE A 342 -10.12 -12.06 -6.16
N LEU A 343 -10.20 -13.30 -5.69
CA LEU A 343 -10.08 -14.46 -6.57
C LEU A 343 -11.22 -14.53 -7.60
N LEU A 344 -12.44 -14.16 -7.21
CA LEU A 344 -13.57 -14.03 -8.12
C LEU A 344 -13.39 -12.88 -9.12
N ALA A 345 -12.74 -11.79 -8.70
CA ALA A 345 -12.49 -10.63 -9.56
C ALA A 345 -11.66 -10.98 -10.80
N ILE A 346 -10.83 -12.03 -10.75
CA ILE A 346 -9.99 -12.48 -11.87
C ILE A 346 -10.82 -12.75 -13.14
N PHE A 347 -12.04 -13.30 -12.99
CA PHE A 347 -12.91 -13.60 -14.13
C PHE A 347 -13.48 -12.35 -14.82
N PHE A 348 -13.34 -11.17 -14.21
CA PHE A 348 -13.77 -9.88 -14.76
C PHE A 348 -12.63 -9.11 -15.44
N SER A 349 -11.56 -9.79 -15.88
CA SER A 349 -10.44 -9.17 -16.61
C SER A 349 -10.84 -8.30 -17.81
N PRO A 350 -11.89 -8.61 -18.61
CA PRO A 350 -12.27 -7.74 -19.72
C PRO A 350 -12.73 -6.36 -19.26
N VAL A 351 -13.40 -6.29 -18.10
CA VAL A 351 -13.87 -5.02 -17.52
C VAL A 351 -12.67 -4.16 -17.10
N ALA A 352 -11.64 -4.76 -16.49
CA ALA A 352 -10.44 -4.03 -16.13
C ALA A 352 -9.64 -3.53 -17.34
N ALA A 353 -9.62 -4.30 -18.43
CA ALA A 353 -8.96 -3.91 -19.68
C ALA A 353 -9.67 -2.77 -20.43
N MET A 354 -10.87 -2.36 -20.00
CA MET A 354 -11.60 -1.21 -20.53
C MET A 354 -11.26 0.09 -19.81
N VAL A 355 -10.67 0.05 -18.61
CA VAL A 355 -10.50 1.26 -17.79
C VAL A 355 -9.31 2.11 -18.30
N PRO A 356 -9.55 3.34 -18.79
CA PRO A 356 -8.50 4.21 -19.28
C PRO A 356 -7.68 4.82 -18.13
N ALA A 357 -6.49 5.34 -18.42
CA ALA A 357 -5.58 5.91 -17.42
C ALA A 357 -6.19 7.11 -16.67
N TYR A 358 -6.91 7.99 -17.37
CA TYR A 358 -7.57 9.15 -16.75
C TYR A 358 -8.71 8.75 -15.80
N ALA A 359 -9.33 7.59 -15.98
CA ALA A 359 -10.39 7.11 -15.07
C ALA A 359 -9.83 6.71 -13.69
N ALA A 360 -8.59 6.22 -13.66
CA ALA A 360 -7.88 5.89 -12.43
C ALA A 360 -7.16 7.09 -11.79
N ALA A 361 -6.90 8.15 -12.57
CA ALA A 361 -6.21 9.35 -12.10
C ALA A 361 -6.86 9.95 -10.85
N GLY A 362 -8.19 10.05 -10.83
CA GLY A 362 -8.92 10.54 -9.66
C GLY A 362 -8.71 9.70 -8.40
N ALA A 363 -8.57 8.37 -8.56
CA ALA A 363 -8.27 7.47 -7.45
C ALA A 363 -6.87 7.72 -6.87
N LEU A 364 -5.86 7.89 -7.74
CA LEU A 364 -4.49 8.23 -7.33
C LEU A 364 -4.44 9.54 -6.54
N ILE A 365 -5.12 10.59 -7.04
CA ILE A 365 -5.18 11.88 -6.35
C ILE A 365 -5.85 11.72 -4.98
N TYR A 366 -6.96 10.98 -4.91
CA TYR A 366 -7.67 10.76 -3.65
C TYR A 366 -6.86 9.93 -2.64
N VAL A 367 -6.10 8.92 -3.09
CA VAL A 367 -5.15 8.18 -2.23
C VAL A 367 -4.12 9.14 -1.63
N GLY A 368 -3.60 10.09 -2.43
CA GLY A 368 -2.72 11.13 -1.93
C GLY A 368 -3.35 11.98 -0.83
N VAL A 369 -4.64 12.34 -0.95
CA VAL A 369 -5.39 13.05 0.11
C VAL A 369 -5.44 12.24 1.40
N LEU A 370 -5.75 10.94 1.32
CA LEU A 370 -5.81 10.05 2.48
C LEU A 370 -4.45 9.92 3.18
N MET A 371 -3.37 9.74 2.41
CA MET A 371 -2.02 9.61 2.97
C MET A 371 -1.51 10.93 3.56
N CYS A 372 -1.82 12.07 2.95
CA CYS A 372 -1.48 13.40 3.48
C CYS A 372 -2.23 13.72 4.79
N SER A 373 -3.41 13.13 5.03
CA SER A 373 -4.15 13.36 6.27
C SER A 373 -3.37 12.93 7.52
N GLU A 374 -2.42 12.00 7.39
CA GLU A 374 -1.55 11.56 8.49
C GLU A 374 -0.65 12.69 9.01
N LEU A 375 -0.34 13.71 8.19
CA LEU A 375 0.42 14.90 8.61
C LEU A 375 -0.22 15.63 9.79
N THR A 376 -1.52 15.46 10.02
CA THR A 376 -2.23 16.00 11.20
C THR A 376 -1.71 15.45 12.53
N ARG A 377 -1.00 14.31 12.51
CA ARG A 377 -0.40 13.68 13.70
C ARG A 377 0.98 14.25 14.06
N VAL A 378 1.56 15.09 13.19
CA VAL A 378 2.84 15.75 13.46
C VAL A 378 2.59 16.90 14.45
N LYS A 379 3.49 17.04 15.44
CA LYS A 379 3.48 18.17 16.37
C LYS A 379 4.06 19.41 15.69
N TRP A 380 3.24 20.11 14.91
CA TRP A 380 3.67 21.26 14.11
C TRP A 380 4.25 22.43 14.92
N GLU A 381 3.87 22.56 16.19
CA GLU A 381 4.43 23.56 17.11
C GLU A 381 5.90 23.29 17.48
N ASP A 382 6.34 22.02 17.40
CA ASP A 382 7.72 21.64 17.68
C ASP A 382 8.49 21.53 16.36
N LEU A 383 9.33 22.53 16.05
CA LEU A 383 10.15 22.53 14.84
C LEU A 383 11.10 21.33 14.74
N THR A 384 11.47 20.70 15.87
CA THR A 384 12.30 19.48 15.86
C THR A 384 11.57 18.25 15.33
N GLU A 385 10.24 18.32 15.22
CA GLU A 385 9.38 17.32 14.60
C GLU A 385 8.80 17.81 13.27
N ALA A 386 8.34 19.06 13.20
CA ALA A 386 7.71 19.61 12.00
C ALA A 386 8.66 19.62 10.78
N VAL A 387 9.91 20.07 10.97
CA VAL A 387 10.89 20.20 9.89
C VAL A 387 11.23 18.82 9.28
N PRO A 388 11.57 17.79 10.07
CA PRO A 388 11.82 16.47 9.50
C PRO A 388 10.64 15.86 8.75
N ALA A 389 9.42 15.94 9.29
CA ALA A 389 8.24 15.44 8.60
C ALA A 389 8.00 16.17 7.27
N PHE A 390 8.10 17.49 7.28
CA PHE A 390 7.92 18.33 6.08
C PHE A 390 8.97 18.00 5.01
N MET A 391 10.25 17.97 5.39
CA MET A 391 11.34 17.66 4.45
C MET A 391 11.20 16.26 3.87
N THR A 392 10.82 15.28 4.70
CA THR A 392 10.53 13.92 4.24
C THR A 392 9.41 13.91 3.21
N ALA A 393 8.32 14.65 3.49
CA ALA A 393 7.13 14.63 2.64
C ALA A 393 7.33 15.36 1.31
N VAL A 394 8.00 16.52 1.32
CA VAL A 394 8.11 17.39 0.14
C VAL A 394 9.25 16.99 -0.78
N MET A 395 10.35 16.44 -0.24
CA MET A 395 11.47 16.03 -1.08
C MET A 395 11.07 14.91 -2.04
N MET A 396 10.20 13.97 -1.66
CA MET A 396 9.80 12.85 -2.53
C MET A 396 9.17 13.28 -3.87
N PRO A 397 8.09 14.09 -3.89
CA PRO A 397 7.51 14.56 -5.15
C PRO A 397 8.43 15.52 -5.91
N PHE A 398 9.24 16.33 -5.22
CA PHE A 398 10.05 17.37 -5.87
C PHE A 398 11.38 16.86 -6.43
N SER A 399 11.97 15.84 -5.82
CA SER A 399 13.15 15.15 -6.36
C SER A 399 12.78 13.97 -7.25
N PHE A 400 11.49 13.62 -7.31
CA PHE A 400 11.00 12.38 -7.91
C PHE A 400 11.71 11.12 -7.36
N SER A 401 12.18 11.18 -6.10
CA SER A 401 12.92 10.11 -5.45
C SER A 401 12.52 9.92 -4.00
N ILE A 402 11.98 8.73 -3.70
CA ILE A 402 11.59 8.34 -2.35
C ILE A 402 12.83 8.15 -1.47
N THR A 403 13.89 7.52 -1.99
CA THR A 403 15.16 7.33 -1.28
C THR A 403 15.70 8.66 -0.75
N GLU A 404 15.69 9.69 -1.59
CA GLU A 404 16.15 11.04 -1.24
C GLU A 404 15.28 11.69 -0.16
N GLY A 405 13.96 11.55 -0.29
CA GLY A 405 13.03 12.06 0.73
C GLY A 405 13.22 11.40 2.10
N ILE A 406 13.40 10.09 2.13
CA ILE A 406 13.68 9.35 3.37
C ILE A 406 15.02 9.78 3.97
N ALA A 407 16.05 9.85 3.14
CA ALA A 407 17.40 10.23 3.55
C ALA A 407 17.42 11.61 4.22
N ILE A 408 16.89 12.63 3.53
CA ILE A 408 16.83 14.00 4.03
C ILE A 408 15.93 14.08 5.27
N GLY A 409 14.86 13.30 5.33
CA GLY A 409 14.02 13.16 6.52
C GLY A 409 14.80 12.73 7.77
N PHE A 410 15.51 11.60 7.68
CA PHE A 410 16.30 11.08 8.79
C PHE A 410 17.45 12.01 9.18
N ILE A 411 18.13 12.59 8.19
CA ILE A 411 19.22 13.55 8.42
C ILE A 411 18.68 14.80 9.13
N SER A 412 17.60 15.39 8.63
CA SER A 412 17.00 16.58 9.25
C SER A 412 16.50 16.31 10.66
N TYR A 413 15.96 15.12 10.95
CA TYR A 413 15.61 14.74 12.33
C TYR A 413 16.83 14.76 13.27
N CYS A 414 17.91 14.11 12.86
CA CYS A 414 19.14 14.09 13.64
C CYS A 414 19.71 15.50 13.82
N VAL A 415 19.80 16.31 12.76
CA VAL A 415 20.32 17.69 12.80
C VAL A 415 19.48 18.58 13.70
N MET A 416 18.15 18.51 13.61
CA MET A 416 17.26 19.36 14.41
C MET A 416 17.31 19.00 15.90
N LYS A 417 17.29 17.71 16.25
CA LYS A 417 17.39 17.26 17.64
C LYS A 417 18.78 17.54 18.23
N ALA A 418 19.82 17.35 17.43
CA ALA A 418 21.19 17.70 17.77
C ALA A 418 21.35 19.20 18.05
N GLY A 419 21.02 20.04 17.07
CA GLY A 419 21.20 21.49 17.13
C GLY A 419 20.37 22.18 18.22
N THR A 420 19.27 21.57 18.66
CA THR A 420 18.42 22.10 19.75
C THR A 420 18.77 21.54 21.13
N GLY A 421 19.84 20.75 21.26
CA GLY A 421 20.28 20.20 22.54
C GLY A 421 19.52 18.95 23.01
N ARG A 422 18.60 18.41 22.20
CA ARG A 422 17.76 17.23 22.50
C ARG A 422 18.39 15.91 22.06
N TRP A 423 19.70 15.77 22.25
CA TRP A 423 20.49 14.59 21.84
C TRP A 423 19.96 13.26 22.38
N ARG A 424 19.36 13.28 23.58
CA ARG A 424 18.81 12.09 24.25
C ARG A 424 17.56 11.53 23.59
N GLU A 425 16.89 12.31 22.74
CA GLU A 425 15.71 11.86 21.97
C GLU A 425 16.10 11.19 20.66
N ILE A 426 17.38 11.24 20.26
CA ILE A 426 17.87 10.58 19.06
C ILE A 426 18.08 9.11 19.37
N ASN A 427 17.22 8.27 18.80
CA ASN A 427 17.38 6.84 18.90
C ASN A 427 18.63 6.38 18.11
N PRO A 428 19.46 5.45 18.65
CA PRO A 428 20.60 4.89 17.92
C PRO A 428 20.24 4.35 16.53
N CYS A 429 19.04 3.78 16.36
CA CYS A 429 18.58 3.28 15.06
C CYS A 429 18.45 4.42 14.02
N VAL A 430 17.84 5.54 14.41
CA VAL A 430 17.67 6.71 13.54
C VAL A 430 19.01 7.32 13.19
N LEU A 431 19.94 7.38 14.16
CA LEU A 431 21.29 7.89 13.94
C LEU A 431 22.07 7.03 12.95
N VAL A 432 22.02 5.69 13.09
CA VAL A 432 22.69 4.78 12.16
C VAL A 432 22.13 4.92 10.75
N VAL A 433 20.80 4.97 10.61
CA VAL A 433 20.16 5.15 9.29
C VAL A 433 20.54 6.50 8.67
N ALA A 434 20.51 7.59 9.45
CA ALA A 434 20.93 8.90 8.98
C ALA A 434 22.40 8.92 8.53
N LEU A 435 23.31 8.30 9.30
CA LEU A 435 24.73 8.21 8.96
C LEU A 435 24.95 7.39 7.68
N LEU A 436 24.23 6.28 7.50
CA LEU A 436 24.30 5.49 6.26
C LEU A 436 23.87 6.30 5.04
N PHE A 437 22.83 7.12 5.15
CA PHE A 437 22.43 8.02 4.08
C PHE A 437 23.43 9.15 3.81
N VAL A 438 24.02 9.74 4.85
CA VAL A 438 25.11 10.71 4.67
C VAL A 438 26.29 10.08 3.93
N LEU A 439 26.68 8.86 4.30
CA LEU A 439 27.74 8.12 3.61
C LEU A 439 27.38 7.85 2.15
N LYS A 440 26.13 7.46 1.85
CA LYS A 440 25.63 7.32 0.47
C LYS A 440 25.84 8.63 -0.32
N PHE A 441 25.40 9.77 0.21
CA PHE A 441 25.55 11.05 -0.49
C PHE A 441 27.00 11.44 -0.75
N VAL A 442 27.86 11.22 0.25
CA VAL A 442 29.26 11.63 0.16
C VAL A 442 30.08 10.69 -0.73
N TRP A 443 29.77 9.39 -0.77
CA TRP A 443 30.61 8.39 -1.43
C TRP A 443 30.03 7.79 -2.71
N VAL A 444 28.70 7.79 -2.87
CA VAL A 444 28.03 7.14 -4.00
C VAL A 444 27.48 8.17 -4.98
N ASP A 445 26.75 9.19 -4.51
CA ASP A 445 26.12 10.17 -5.41
C ASP A 445 27.07 11.33 -5.82
N SER A 446 28.27 11.39 -5.21
CA SER A 446 29.30 12.39 -5.54
C SER A 446 30.16 12.01 -6.74
N HIS A 447 29.92 10.84 -7.34
CA HIS A 447 30.58 10.27 -8.50
C HIS A 447 29.51 9.76 -9.49
#